data_AF-A0A1B6B9H2-F1
#
_entry.id   AF-A0A1B6B9H2-F1
#
_cell.length_a   1.000
_cell.length_b   1.000
_cell.length_c   1.000
_cell.angle_alpha   90.00
_cell.angle_beta   90.00
_cell.angle_gamma   90.00
#
_symmetry.space_group_name_H-M   'P 1'
#
loop_
_entity.id
_entity.type
_entity.pdbx_description
1 polymer ?
#
loop_
_entity_poly.entity_id
_entity_poly.type
_entity_poly.pdbx_seq_one_letter_code
_entity_poly.pdbx_strand_id
1 'polypeptide(L)'
;MKEKKSKSNKAMNLDKPHPIFAGVMDFYFFSIIVTGLLATISSFTHKSIMGPKLAQSVLLLDLIVVVLYHVVLSKKISVLSLGEKLAGKVKDTTGKTWSNPYQSNRIGIYIVMILAIFLLGNDWNQSAMGHVVPFAVIVGKWIRFGIILKCLLMISERKLTGLKVLILMELLGMVGVALSGVGSMFTSLAFVSALVSVVVFIKYNKAPKNTSIDAAELFVSKQG
;
A
#
# COMPACT_ATOMS: atom_id res chain seq x y z
N MET A 1 -45.93 -14.52 23.23
CA MET A 1 -44.77 -13.60 23.26
C MET A 1 -43.58 -14.36 22.70
N LYS A 2 -43.27 -14.20 21.41
CA LYS A 2 -42.19 -14.95 20.75
C LYS A 2 -40.88 -14.21 20.98
N GLU A 3 -39.99 -14.79 21.77
CA GLU A 3 -38.60 -14.37 21.86
C GLU A 3 -38.02 -14.35 20.44
N LYS A 4 -37.81 -13.15 19.90
CA LYS A 4 -36.88 -12.93 18.80
C LYS A 4 -35.52 -13.31 19.36
N LYS A 5 -35.12 -14.57 19.16
CA LYS A 5 -33.72 -15.00 19.26
C LYS A 5 -32.92 -14.05 18.39
N SER A 6 -32.35 -13.06 19.05
CA SER A 6 -31.33 -12.18 18.53
C SER A 6 -30.34 -13.06 17.78
N LYS A 7 -30.25 -12.87 16.47
CA LYS A 7 -29.13 -13.36 15.65
C LYS A 7 -27.86 -12.57 16.01
N SER A 8 -27.60 -12.41 17.30
CA SER A 8 -26.36 -11.96 17.88
C SER A 8 -25.30 -13.01 17.54
N ASN A 9 -24.19 -12.52 17.00
CA ASN A 9 -22.88 -13.16 16.98
C ASN A 9 -22.66 -14.30 15.98
N LYS A 10 -23.43 -14.39 14.89
CA LYS A 10 -23.04 -15.25 13.77
C LYS A 10 -22.01 -14.55 12.87
N ALA A 11 -20.75 -14.78 13.22
CA ALA A 11 -19.58 -14.68 12.36
C ALA A 11 -19.19 -13.27 11.88
N MET A 12 -18.79 -12.41 12.82
CA MET A 12 -17.61 -11.55 12.61
C MET A 12 -16.40 -12.50 12.56
N ASN A 13 -16.31 -13.36 11.54
CA ASN A 13 -15.10 -14.08 11.20
C ASN A 13 -14.19 -13.04 10.53
N LEU A 14 -13.74 -12.14 11.40
CA LEU A 14 -12.85 -11.02 11.16
C LEU A 14 -11.61 -11.60 10.53
N ASP A 15 -11.35 -11.21 9.28
CA ASP A 15 -10.10 -11.50 8.60
C ASP A 15 -8.95 -11.39 9.60
N LYS A 16 -8.18 -12.47 9.68
CA LYS A 16 -7.07 -12.61 10.62
C LYS A 16 -6.18 -11.37 10.53
N PRO A 17 -5.56 -10.94 11.64
CA PRO A 17 -4.52 -9.93 11.56
C PRO A 17 -3.50 -10.35 10.49
N HIS A 18 -3.15 -9.43 9.59
CA HIS A 18 -2.16 -9.68 8.54
C HIS A 18 -0.87 -8.89 8.83
N PRO A 19 -0.16 -9.20 9.94
CA PRO A 19 1.08 -8.52 10.30
C PRO A 19 2.16 -8.71 9.22
N ILE A 20 2.14 -9.85 8.52
CA ILE A 20 3.05 -10.12 7.40
C ILE A 20 2.83 -9.10 6.27
N PHE A 21 1.58 -8.80 5.92
CA PHE A 21 1.28 -7.79 4.90
C PHE A 21 1.77 -6.41 5.32
N ALA A 22 1.58 -6.02 6.58
CA ALA A 22 2.13 -4.77 7.11
C ALA A 22 3.66 -4.71 6.97
N GLY A 23 4.36 -5.79 7.31
CA GLY A 23 5.81 -5.90 7.14
C GLY A 23 6.26 -5.79 5.68
N VAL A 24 5.59 -6.48 4.75
CA VAL A 24 5.88 -6.39 3.31
C VAL A 24 5.71 -4.97 2.79
N MET A 25 4.63 -4.28 3.18
CA MET A 25 4.39 -2.90 2.77
C MET A 25 5.44 -1.94 3.36
N ASP A 26 5.76 -2.07 4.64
CA ASP A 26 6.79 -1.24 5.28
C ASP A 26 8.17 -1.44 4.64
N PHE A 27 8.52 -2.68 4.26
CA PHE A 27 9.74 -2.98 3.53
C PHE A 27 9.83 -2.21 2.21
N TYR A 28 8.79 -2.28 1.37
CA TYR A 28 8.80 -1.53 0.11
C TYR A 28 8.79 -0.01 0.31
N PHE A 29 8.01 0.51 1.29
CA PHE A 29 8.01 1.95 1.58
C PHE A 29 9.39 2.43 2.02
N PHE A 30 10.02 1.71 2.94
CA PHE A 30 11.33 2.08 3.44
C PHE A 30 12.37 2.02 2.32
N SER A 31 12.34 0.97 1.50
CA SER A 31 13.22 0.84 0.34
C SER A 31 13.03 1.96 -0.69
N ILE A 32 11.78 2.34 -1.00
CA ILE A 32 11.48 3.50 -1.88
C ILE A 32 12.08 4.79 -1.30
N ILE A 33 11.93 5.02 0.01
CA ILE A 33 12.47 6.21 0.65
C ILE A 33 13.99 6.23 0.56
N VAL A 34 14.67 5.14 0.93
CA VAL A 34 16.13 5.06 0.94
C VAL A 34 16.69 5.18 -0.48
N THR A 35 16.19 4.37 -1.43
CA THR A 35 16.63 4.45 -2.83
C THR A 35 16.28 5.79 -3.47
N GLY A 36 15.15 6.40 -3.10
CA GLY A 36 14.77 7.73 -3.58
C GLY A 36 15.67 8.84 -3.08
N LEU A 37 16.10 8.77 -1.83
CA LEU A 37 17.11 9.69 -1.29
C LEU A 37 18.45 9.50 -2.00
N LEU A 38 18.92 8.27 -2.19
CA LEU A 38 20.17 7.98 -2.91
C LEU A 38 20.13 8.45 -4.37
N ALA A 39 19.02 8.25 -5.07
CA ALA A 39 18.81 8.76 -6.43
C ALA A 39 18.80 10.29 -6.46
N THR A 40 18.20 10.94 -5.45
CA THR A 40 18.20 12.41 -5.31
C THR A 40 19.63 12.93 -5.13
N ILE A 41 20.43 12.35 -4.23
CA ILE A 41 21.83 12.76 -4.02
C ILE A 41 22.66 12.48 -5.28
N SER A 42 22.43 11.35 -5.96
CA SER A 42 23.12 11.02 -7.21
C SER A 42 22.82 12.03 -8.32
N SER A 43 21.57 12.53 -8.38
CA SER A 43 21.15 13.58 -9.30
C SER A 43 21.84 14.92 -9.03
N PHE A 44 21.96 15.32 -7.75
CA PHE A 44 22.65 16.57 -7.36
C PHE A 44 24.17 16.51 -7.53
N THR A 45 24.78 15.37 -7.22
CA THR A 45 26.24 15.22 -7.25
C THR A 45 26.77 14.82 -8.64
N HIS A 46 25.86 14.47 -9.56
CA HIS A 46 26.18 13.88 -10.87
C HIS A 46 27.07 12.64 -10.79
N LYS A 47 27.01 11.91 -9.66
CA LYS A 47 27.77 10.69 -9.42
C LYS A 47 26.80 9.57 -9.07
N SER A 48 27.03 8.38 -9.62
CA SER A 48 26.31 7.20 -9.17
C SER A 48 26.86 6.78 -7.81
N ILE A 49 26.00 6.80 -6.80
CA ILE A 49 26.36 6.47 -5.41
C ILE A 49 26.14 4.98 -5.14
N MET A 50 25.28 4.32 -5.93
CA MET A 50 24.76 2.99 -5.63
C MET A 50 25.15 1.96 -6.68
N GLY A 51 26.16 1.16 -6.37
CA GLY A 51 26.50 -0.04 -7.13
C GLY A 51 25.68 -1.28 -6.70
N PRO A 52 25.70 -2.39 -7.46
CA PRO A 52 24.90 -3.59 -7.18
C PRO A 52 25.10 -4.19 -5.79
N LYS A 53 26.35 -4.24 -5.30
CA LYS A 53 26.66 -4.77 -3.96
C LYS A 53 26.12 -3.88 -2.84
N LEU A 54 26.21 -2.55 -3.01
CA LEU A 54 25.63 -1.61 -2.06
C LEU A 54 24.10 -1.71 -2.07
N ALA A 55 23.49 -1.90 -3.24
CA ALA A 55 22.05 -2.09 -3.38
C ALA A 55 21.53 -3.32 -2.61
N GLN A 56 22.20 -4.45 -2.76
CA GLN A 56 21.85 -5.66 -1.99
C GLN A 56 22.02 -5.45 -0.48
N SER A 57 23.08 -4.74 -0.07
CA SER A 57 23.35 -4.47 1.34
C SER A 57 22.29 -3.54 1.96
N VAL A 58 21.85 -2.52 1.22
CA VAL A 58 20.75 -1.62 1.63
C VAL A 58 19.45 -2.41 1.78
N LEU A 59 19.08 -3.23 0.79
CA LEU A 59 17.87 -4.05 0.87
C LEU A 59 17.88 -5.03 2.05
N LEU A 60 19.03 -5.63 2.35
CA LEU A 60 19.17 -6.50 3.52
C LEU A 60 19.01 -5.73 4.83
N LEU A 61 19.62 -4.53 4.91
CA LEU A 61 19.49 -3.67 6.08
C LEU A 61 18.04 -3.20 6.28
N ASP A 62 17.36 -2.80 5.21
CA ASP A 62 15.94 -2.43 5.20
C ASP A 62 15.08 -3.55 5.78
N LEU A 63 15.33 -4.80 5.35
CA LEU A 63 14.62 -5.98 5.86
C LEU A 63 14.84 -6.17 7.36
N ILE A 64 16.09 -6.06 7.83
CA ILE A 64 16.42 -6.19 9.26
C ILE A 64 15.70 -5.12 10.08
N VAL A 65 15.73 -3.86 9.63
CA VAL A 65 15.07 -2.73 10.31
C VAL A 65 13.56 -2.95 10.41
N VAL A 66 12.92 -3.41 9.33
CA VAL A 66 11.48 -3.69 9.30
C VAL A 66 11.12 -4.86 10.21
N VAL A 67 11.90 -5.92 10.22
CA VAL A 67 11.71 -7.07 11.13
C VAL A 67 11.85 -6.61 12.58
N LEU A 68 12.89 -5.84 12.90
CA LEU A 68 13.12 -5.30 14.24
C LEU A 68 11.95 -4.40 14.68
N TYR A 69 11.45 -3.57 13.76
CA TYR A 69 10.27 -2.75 14.02
C TYR A 69 9.07 -3.63 14.40
N HIS A 70 8.71 -4.61 13.58
CA HIS A 70 7.51 -5.42 13.81
C HIS A 70 7.61 -6.33 15.03
N VAL A 71 8.79 -6.91 15.30
CA VAL A 71 9.00 -7.86 16.41
C VAL A 71 9.10 -7.15 17.77
N VAL A 72 9.82 -6.02 17.82
CA VAL A 72 10.21 -5.36 19.08
C VAL A 72 9.55 -4.00 19.25
N LEU A 73 9.71 -3.09 18.29
CA LEU A 73 9.34 -1.67 18.48
C LEU A 73 7.84 -1.43 18.35
N SER A 74 7.15 -2.16 17.47
CA SER A 74 5.72 -1.95 17.16
C SER A 74 4.81 -2.10 18.38
N LYS A 75 5.26 -2.91 19.36
CA LYS A 75 4.61 -3.17 20.65
C LYS A 75 4.83 -2.06 21.68
N LYS A 76 5.93 -1.30 21.55
CA LYS A 76 6.33 -0.24 22.50
C LYS A 76 5.88 1.15 22.03
N ILE A 77 5.79 1.35 20.72
CA ILE A 77 5.50 2.66 20.11
C ILE A 77 4.02 2.77 19.77
N SER A 78 3.39 3.89 20.14
CA SER A 78 1.96 4.13 19.88
C SER A 78 1.65 4.55 18.44
N VAL A 79 2.66 5.00 17.69
CA VAL A 79 2.56 5.39 16.28
C VAL A 79 2.39 4.14 15.42
N LEU A 80 1.52 4.23 14.42
CA LEU A 80 1.31 3.18 13.40
C LEU A 80 2.24 3.44 12.21
N SER A 81 2.94 2.40 11.75
CA SER A 81 3.67 2.46 10.48
C SER A 81 2.71 2.58 9.29
N LEU A 82 3.23 2.94 8.12
CA LEU A 82 2.43 3.02 6.90
C LEU A 82 1.87 1.65 6.51
N GLY A 83 2.67 0.60 6.61
CA GLY A 83 2.25 -0.78 6.38
C GLY A 83 1.16 -1.21 7.35
N GLU A 84 1.29 -0.88 8.65
CA GLU A 84 0.23 -1.13 9.64
C GLU A 84 -1.08 -0.44 9.24
N LYS A 85 -1.03 0.84 8.83
CA LYS A 85 -2.21 1.59 8.37
C LYS A 85 -2.87 0.93 7.16
N LEU A 86 -2.10 0.60 6.12
CA LEU A 86 -2.64 -0.02 4.90
C LEU A 86 -3.20 -1.43 5.14
N ALA A 87 -2.56 -2.18 6.02
CA ALA A 87 -3.02 -3.49 6.46
C ALA A 87 -4.36 -3.41 7.23
N GLY A 88 -4.75 -2.23 7.71
CA GLY A 88 -6.01 -1.98 8.43
C GLY A 88 -5.84 -1.94 9.95
N LYS A 89 -4.63 -1.75 10.47
CA LYS A 89 -4.40 -1.54 11.89
C LYS A 89 -4.82 -0.11 12.25
N VAL A 90 -5.68 0.01 13.25
CA VAL A 90 -6.18 1.28 13.77
C VAL A 90 -5.75 1.44 15.22
N LYS A 91 -5.65 2.69 15.68
CA LYS A 91 -5.37 3.00 17.08
C LYS A 91 -6.70 3.29 17.77
N ASP A 92 -6.93 2.60 18.88
CA ASP A 92 -8.08 2.77 19.75
C ASP A 92 -7.58 3.09 21.19
N THR A 93 -8.51 3.41 22.08
CA THR A 93 -8.32 3.70 23.51
C THR A 93 -7.54 2.60 24.25
N THR A 94 -7.67 1.35 23.82
CA THR A 94 -7.01 0.18 24.44
C THR A 94 -5.68 -0.21 23.80
N GLY A 95 -5.28 0.44 22.69
CA GLY A 95 -4.03 0.13 21.98
C GLY A 95 -4.21 0.06 20.47
N LYS A 96 -3.44 -0.82 19.80
CA LYS A 96 -3.52 -1.01 18.35
C LYS A 96 -4.37 -2.25 18.03
N THR A 97 -5.47 -2.06 17.31
CA THR A 97 -6.41 -3.13 16.94
C THR A 97 -6.44 -3.31 15.43
N TRP A 98 -6.77 -4.51 14.97
CA TRP A 98 -6.89 -4.82 13.55
C TRP A 98 -8.34 -4.64 13.09
N SER A 99 -8.52 -3.94 11.98
CA SER A 99 -9.83 -3.68 11.40
C SER A 99 -9.88 -4.11 9.92
N ASN A 100 -11.04 -4.63 9.50
CA ASN A 100 -11.33 -4.89 8.10
C ASN A 100 -12.51 -4.00 7.65
N PRO A 101 -12.24 -2.88 6.95
CA PRO A 101 -13.29 -1.96 6.53
C PRO A 101 -14.14 -2.51 5.37
N TYR A 102 -13.67 -3.55 4.67
CA TYR A 102 -14.38 -4.17 3.55
C TYR A 102 -15.33 -5.30 3.98
N GLN A 103 -15.28 -5.75 5.25
CA GLN A 103 -16.10 -6.84 5.81
C GLN A 103 -16.13 -8.10 4.92
N SER A 104 -15.09 -8.30 4.12
CA SER A 104 -14.94 -9.37 3.14
C SER A 104 -13.46 -9.65 2.95
N ASN A 105 -13.15 -10.83 2.42
CA ASN A 105 -11.78 -11.25 2.12
C ASN A 105 -11.06 -10.14 1.33
N ARG A 106 -9.96 -9.60 1.85
CA ARG A 106 -9.17 -8.49 1.29
C ARG A 106 -8.00 -8.89 0.38
N ILE A 107 -7.80 -10.17 0.09
CA ILE A 107 -6.62 -10.66 -0.65
C ILE A 107 -6.44 -9.91 -1.97
N GLY A 108 -7.51 -9.68 -2.73
CA GLY A 108 -7.43 -8.94 -4.00
C GLY A 108 -6.92 -7.51 -3.82
N ILE A 109 -7.39 -6.81 -2.77
CA ILE A 109 -6.91 -5.47 -2.42
C ILE A 109 -5.43 -5.51 -2.04
N TYR A 110 -5.01 -6.50 -1.24
CA TYR A 110 -3.61 -6.65 -0.85
C TYR A 110 -2.69 -6.92 -2.04
N ILE A 111 -3.11 -7.76 -2.98
CA ILE A 111 -2.35 -8.01 -4.22
C ILE A 111 -2.18 -6.70 -5.00
N VAL A 112 -3.24 -5.92 -5.19
CA VAL A 112 -3.16 -4.62 -5.87
C VAL A 112 -2.18 -3.67 -5.16
N MET A 113 -2.27 -3.58 -3.83
CA MET A 113 -1.37 -2.72 -3.06
C MET A 113 0.10 -3.16 -3.18
N ILE A 114 0.37 -4.46 -3.14
CA ILE A 114 1.73 -5.01 -3.31
C ILE A 114 2.26 -4.74 -4.72
N LEU A 115 1.45 -4.99 -5.75
CA LEU A 115 1.88 -4.76 -7.14
C LEU A 115 2.18 -3.28 -7.39
N ALA A 116 1.31 -2.38 -6.91
CA ALA A 116 1.51 -0.94 -7.06
C ALA A 116 2.81 -0.46 -6.39
N ILE A 117 3.10 -0.95 -5.18
CA ILE A 117 4.30 -0.55 -4.45
C ILE A 117 5.57 -1.22 -4.98
N PHE A 118 5.47 -2.47 -5.44
CA PHE A 118 6.58 -3.22 -6.04
C PHE A 118 7.03 -2.58 -7.35
N LEU A 119 6.09 -2.23 -8.23
CA LEU A 119 6.37 -1.52 -9.47
C LEU A 119 7.07 -0.19 -9.20
N LEU A 120 6.63 0.53 -8.18
CA LEU A 120 7.24 1.80 -7.79
C LEU A 120 8.63 1.62 -7.18
N GLY A 121 8.82 0.61 -6.32
CA GLY A 121 10.13 0.29 -5.72
C GLY A 121 11.18 -0.06 -6.77
N ASN A 122 10.82 -0.86 -7.77
CA ASN A 122 11.74 -1.20 -8.86
C ASN A 122 12.14 0.02 -9.69
N ASP A 123 11.20 0.93 -9.97
CA ASP A 123 11.45 2.16 -10.72
C ASP A 123 12.45 3.10 -10.00
N TRP A 124 12.37 3.16 -8.67
CA TRP A 124 13.35 3.88 -7.84
C TRP A 124 14.71 3.18 -7.77
N ASN A 125 14.72 1.86 -7.60
CA ASN A 125 15.96 1.09 -7.55
C ASN A 125 16.77 1.23 -8.86
N GLN A 126 16.12 1.16 -10.02
CA GLN A 126 16.76 1.42 -11.31
C GLN A 126 17.34 2.83 -11.42
N SER A 127 16.64 3.82 -10.86
CA SER A 127 17.11 5.21 -10.86
C SER A 127 18.34 5.42 -9.98
N ALA A 128 18.50 4.60 -8.93
CA ALA A 128 19.66 4.65 -8.06
C ALA A 128 20.85 3.84 -8.62
N MET A 129 20.60 2.70 -9.28
CA MET A 129 21.59 1.69 -9.69
C MET A 129 22.40 1.98 -10.97
N GLY A 130 22.75 3.24 -11.26
CA GLY A 130 23.78 3.53 -12.28
C GLY A 130 23.42 4.54 -13.35
N HIS A 131 22.26 5.19 -13.26
CA HIS A 131 21.90 6.30 -14.15
C HIS A 131 21.83 7.60 -13.36
N VAL A 132 22.55 8.62 -13.80
CA VAL A 132 22.32 9.98 -13.30
C VAL A 132 21.02 10.46 -13.95
N VAL A 133 19.94 10.37 -13.18
CA VAL A 133 18.61 10.80 -13.63
C VAL A 133 18.49 12.32 -13.47
N PRO A 134 17.95 13.06 -14.46
CA PRO A 134 17.74 14.50 -14.33
C PRO A 134 16.88 14.86 -13.12
N PHE A 135 17.20 15.95 -12.43
CA PHE A 135 16.50 16.36 -11.21
C PHE A 135 14.98 16.51 -11.41
N ALA A 136 14.56 17.06 -12.56
CA ALA A 136 13.13 17.19 -12.89
C ALA A 136 12.40 15.82 -12.89
N VAL A 137 13.07 14.76 -13.35
CA VAL A 137 12.52 13.39 -13.34
C VAL A 137 12.43 12.85 -11.91
N ILE A 138 13.43 13.13 -11.06
CA ILE A 138 13.40 12.77 -9.63
C ILE A 138 12.22 13.45 -8.91
N VAL A 139 12.00 14.74 -9.16
CA VAL A 139 10.84 15.48 -8.61
C VAL A 139 9.53 14.85 -9.07
N GLY A 140 9.41 14.54 -10.37
CA GLY A 140 8.24 13.85 -10.92
C GLY A 140 7.97 12.49 -10.24
N LYS A 141 9.03 11.71 -9.96
CA LYS A 141 8.93 10.42 -9.25
C LYS A 141 8.47 10.60 -7.80
N TRP A 142 8.94 11.61 -7.08
CA TRP A 142 8.45 11.92 -5.72
C TRP A 142 6.98 12.33 -5.71
N ILE A 143 6.54 13.17 -6.64
CA ILE A 143 5.12 13.54 -6.79
C ILE A 143 4.28 12.29 -7.07
N ARG A 144 4.72 11.44 -8.00
CA ARG A 144 4.05 10.17 -8.32
C ARG A 144 3.94 9.26 -7.09
N PHE A 145 5.00 9.13 -6.30
CA PHE A 145 4.98 8.37 -5.05
C PHE A 145 3.96 8.91 -4.06
N GLY A 146 3.89 10.23 -3.86
CA GLY A 146 2.90 10.87 -3.00
C GLY A 146 1.46 10.59 -3.43
N ILE A 147 1.18 10.64 -4.74
CA ILE A 147 -0.15 10.32 -5.30
C ILE A 147 -0.49 8.84 -5.05
N ILE A 148 0.43 7.92 -5.35
CA ILE A 148 0.21 6.48 -5.14
C ILE A 148 -0.03 6.19 -3.66
N LEU A 149 0.78 6.75 -2.76
CA LEU A 149 0.62 6.57 -1.31
C LEU A 149 -0.77 7.05 -0.85
N LYS A 150 -1.21 8.23 -1.30
CA LYS A 150 -2.56 8.74 -1.00
C LYS A 150 -3.65 7.80 -1.51
N CYS A 151 -3.49 7.25 -2.71
CA CYS A 151 -4.45 6.28 -3.27
C CYS A 151 -4.50 4.99 -2.45
N LEU A 152 -3.35 4.45 -2.04
CA LEU A 152 -3.28 3.25 -1.20
C LEU A 152 -3.97 3.48 0.16
N LEU A 153 -3.75 4.64 0.79
CA LEU A 153 -4.44 5.02 2.03
C LEU A 153 -5.95 5.12 1.82
N MET A 154 -6.41 5.77 0.74
CA MET A 154 -7.83 5.83 0.40
C MET A 154 -8.44 4.43 0.23
N ILE A 155 -7.73 3.52 -0.45
CA ILE A 155 -8.18 2.13 -0.60
C ILE A 155 -8.22 1.44 0.77
N SER A 156 -7.24 1.65 1.64
CA SER A 156 -7.27 1.09 2.99
C SER A 156 -8.49 1.52 3.80
N GLU A 157 -9.03 2.71 3.52
CA GLU A 157 -10.25 3.28 4.12
C GLU A 157 -11.55 2.96 3.35
N ARG A 158 -11.53 1.96 2.44
CA ARG A 158 -12.68 1.59 1.58
C ARG A 158 -13.10 2.64 0.54
N LYS A 159 -12.29 3.70 0.31
CA LYS A 159 -12.57 4.70 -0.72
C LYS A 159 -12.05 4.21 -2.08
N LEU A 160 -12.93 3.55 -2.84
CA LEU A 160 -12.61 2.99 -4.18
C LEU A 160 -12.14 4.04 -5.20
N THR A 161 -12.33 5.33 -4.94
CA THR A 161 -11.73 6.42 -5.75
C THR A 161 -10.21 6.28 -5.85
N GLY A 162 -9.53 5.83 -4.79
CA GLY A 162 -8.09 5.58 -4.85
C GLY A 162 -7.72 4.49 -5.86
N LEU A 163 -8.53 3.44 -5.98
CA LEU A 163 -8.33 2.36 -6.95
C LEU A 163 -8.54 2.84 -8.39
N LYS A 164 -9.53 3.70 -8.64
CA LYS A 164 -9.75 4.32 -9.95
C LYS A 164 -8.55 5.15 -10.40
N VAL A 165 -7.99 5.94 -9.49
CA VAL A 165 -6.81 6.77 -9.77
C VAL A 165 -5.58 5.90 -10.06
N LEU A 166 -5.37 4.81 -9.31
CA LEU A 166 -4.28 3.86 -9.59
C LEU A 166 -4.41 3.24 -10.98
N ILE A 167 -5.60 2.75 -11.34
CA ILE A 167 -5.85 2.18 -12.67
C ILE A 167 -5.53 3.21 -13.76
N LEU A 168 -6.03 4.44 -13.61
CA LEU A 168 -5.77 5.51 -14.59
C LEU A 168 -4.26 5.81 -14.72
N MET A 169 -3.54 5.87 -13.60
CA MET A 169 -2.09 6.09 -13.60
C MET A 169 -1.33 4.95 -14.28
N GLU A 170 -1.71 3.69 -14.04
CA GLU A 170 -1.10 2.53 -14.68
C GLU A 170 -1.37 2.52 -16.19
N LEU A 171 -2.60 2.82 -16.62
CA LEU A 171 -2.97 2.96 -18.03
C LEU A 171 -2.15 4.06 -18.73
N LEU A 172 -2.06 5.25 -18.13
CA LEU A 172 -1.25 6.36 -18.67
C LEU A 172 0.25 6.00 -18.72
N GLY A 173 0.75 5.31 -17.70
CA GLY A 173 2.12 4.81 -17.67
C GLY A 173 2.40 3.85 -18.83
N MET A 174 1.48 2.93 -19.13
CA MET A 174 1.61 2.02 -20.26
C MET A 174 1.64 2.74 -21.61
N VAL A 175 0.78 3.75 -21.80
CA VAL A 175 0.81 4.59 -23.01
C VAL A 175 2.16 5.28 -23.15
N GLY A 176 2.67 5.87 -22.07
CA GLY A 176 4.00 6.51 -22.07
C GLY A 176 5.12 5.54 -22.46
N VAL A 177 5.12 4.32 -21.91
CA VAL A 177 6.16 3.33 -22.25
C VAL A 177 6.01 2.83 -23.69
N ALA A 178 4.78 2.57 -24.16
CA ALA A 178 4.52 2.15 -25.53
C ALA A 178 5.02 3.20 -26.55
N LEU A 179 4.83 4.48 -26.27
CA LEU A 179 5.32 5.58 -27.11
C LEU A 179 6.86 5.69 -27.09
N SER A 180 7.50 5.30 -26.00
CA SER A 180 8.96 5.36 -25.84
C SER A 180 9.73 4.19 -26.46
N GLY A 181 9.04 3.11 -26.87
CA GLY A 181 9.67 1.90 -27.39
C GLY A 181 10.50 1.09 -26.37
N VAL A 182 10.40 1.41 -25.07
CA VAL A 182 11.15 0.74 -23.99
C VAL A 182 10.47 -0.61 -23.61
N GLY A 183 11.31 -1.61 -23.29
CA GLY A 183 11.04 -3.05 -23.36
C GLY A 183 9.78 -3.63 -22.70
N SER A 184 9.42 -4.83 -23.19
CA SER A 184 8.14 -5.54 -23.02
C SER A 184 7.81 -6.04 -21.60
N MET A 185 8.80 -6.20 -20.72
CA MET A 185 8.58 -6.86 -19.43
C MET A 185 7.87 -5.95 -18.40
N PHE A 186 8.29 -4.69 -18.29
CA PHE A 186 7.68 -3.73 -17.36
C PHE A 186 6.27 -3.32 -17.77
N THR A 187 6.05 -3.16 -19.08
CA THR A 187 4.72 -2.92 -19.66
C THR A 187 3.79 -4.09 -19.40
N SER A 188 4.27 -5.32 -19.59
CA SER A 188 3.48 -6.52 -19.30
C SER A 188 3.08 -6.60 -17.82
N LEU A 189 4.01 -6.31 -16.89
CA LEU A 189 3.70 -6.33 -15.45
C LEU A 189 2.74 -5.20 -15.04
N ALA A 190 2.91 -3.99 -15.60
CA ALA A 190 1.99 -2.88 -15.39
C ALA A 190 0.58 -3.19 -15.92
N PHE A 191 0.49 -3.87 -17.08
CA PHE A 191 -0.77 -4.31 -17.65
C PHE A 191 -1.48 -5.34 -16.77
N VAL A 192 -0.74 -6.33 -16.26
CA VAL A 192 -1.26 -7.31 -15.31
C VAL A 192 -1.76 -6.62 -14.03
N SER A 193 -0.99 -5.66 -13.50
CA SER A 193 -1.41 -4.86 -12.33
C SER A 193 -2.71 -4.11 -12.59
N ALA A 194 -2.85 -3.47 -13.76
CA ALA A 194 -4.05 -2.75 -14.14
C ALA A 194 -5.27 -3.67 -14.29
N LEU A 195 -5.11 -4.83 -14.93
CA LEU A 195 -6.17 -5.82 -15.06
C LEU A 195 -6.63 -6.34 -13.70
N VAL A 196 -5.70 -6.71 -12.82
CA VAL A 196 -6.02 -7.16 -11.46
C VAL A 196 -6.76 -6.05 -10.70
N SER A 197 -6.31 -4.80 -10.81
CA SER A 197 -6.96 -3.64 -10.21
C SER A 197 -8.39 -3.43 -10.71
N VAL A 198 -8.66 -3.62 -12.01
CA VAL A 198 -10.01 -3.55 -12.59
C VAL A 198 -10.91 -4.67 -12.06
N VAL A 199 -10.42 -5.92 -12.02
CA VAL A 199 -11.19 -7.06 -11.49
C VAL A 199 -11.55 -6.84 -10.02
N VAL A 200 -10.59 -6.37 -9.24
CA VAL A 200 -10.80 -6.00 -7.83
C VAL A 200 -11.82 -4.87 -7.74
N PHE A 201 -11.69 -3.81 -8.55
CA PHE A 201 -12.65 -2.71 -8.57
C PHE A 201 -14.09 -3.19 -8.81
N ILE A 202 -14.31 -4.02 -9.84
CA ILE A 202 -15.64 -4.55 -10.17
C ILE A 202 -16.20 -5.37 -9.00
N LYS A 203 -15.38 -6.24 -8.39
CA LYS A 203 -15.78 -7.09 -7.27
C LYS A 203 -16.23 -6.27 -6.06
N TYR A 204 -15.44 -5.29 -5.63
CA TYR A 204 -15.75 -4.50 -4.43
C TYR A 204 -16.73 -3.36 -4.67
N ASN A 205 -16.91 -2.89 -5.91
CA ASN A 205 -17.95 -1.92 -6.25
C ASN A 205 -19.36 -2.54 -6.21
N LYS A 206 -19.48 -3.84 -6.47
CA LYS A 206 -20.73 -4.60 -6.37
C LYS A 206 -21.06 -5.06 -4.93
N ALA A 207 -20.11 -4.97 -4.01
CA ALA A 207 -20.37 -5.34 -2.61
C ALA A 207 -21.38 -4.36 -1.99
N PRO A 208 -22.38 -4.85 -1.24
CA PRO A 208 -23.36 -3.96 -0.61
C PRO A 208 -22.62 -2.91 0.22
N LYS A 209 -22.92 -1.64 -0.05
CA LYS A 209 -22.59 -0.54 0.84
C LYS A 209 -23.44 -0.75 2.09
N ASN A 210 -23.01 -1.64 3.00
CA ASN A 210 -23.51 -1.57 4.36
C ASN A 210 -23.18 -0.17 4.83
N THR A 211 -24.24 0.63 4.92
CA THR A 211 -24.30 1.91 5.58
C THR A 211 -23.56 1.78 6.89
N SER A 212 -22.61 2.67 7.11
CA SER A 212 -22.03 2.95 8.42
C SER A 212 -23.06 3.57 9.40
N ILE A 213 -24.34 3.54 9.04
CA ILE A 213 -25.51 3.65 9.92
C ILE A 213 -25.74 2.19 10.37
N ASP A 214 -25.07 1.71 11.41
CA ASP A 214 -25.77 1.46 12.67
C ASP A 214 -24.79 1.37 13.87
N ALA A 215 -23.47 1.47 13.68
CA ALA A 215 -22.55 1.36 14.81
C ALA A 215 -22.58 2.60 15.73
N ALA A 216 -22.85 3.78 15.18
CA ALA A 216 -23.04 5.00 15.97
C ALA A 216 -24.45 5.07 16.61
N GLU A 217 -25.49 4.58 15.92
CA GLU A 217 -26.86 4.57 16.47
C GLU A 217 -27.09 3.47 17.51
N LEU A 218 -26.42 2.31 17.41
CA LEU A 218 -26.44 1.27 18.45
C LEU A 218 -25.70 1.66 19.74
N PHE A 219 -24.80 2.64 19.70
CA PHE A 219 -24.14 3.16 20.90
C PHE A 219 -25.00 4.22 21.61
N VAL A 220 -25.76 5.02 20.85
CA VAL A 220 -26.68 6.02 21.43
C VAL A 220 -27.93 5.34 22.01
N SER A 221 -28.43 4.26 21.41
CA SER A 221 -29.63 3.56 21.91
C SER A 221 -29.39 2.64 23.12
N LYS A 222 -28.14 2.52 23.60
CA LYS A 222 -27.79 1.72 24.80
C LYS A 222 -27.42 2.58 26.01
N GLN A 223 -27.48 3.90 25.88
CA GLN A 223 -27.24 4.87 26.96
C GLN A 223 -28.49 5.68 27.33
N GLY A 224 -29.65 5.33 26.75
CA GLY A 224 -30.97 5.88 27.11
C GLY A 224 -31.85 4.82 27.75
#